data_AF-A0A836RC65-F1
#
_entry.id   AF-A0A836RC65-F1
#
_cell.length_a   1.000
_cell.length_b   1.000
_cell.length_c   1.000
_cell.angle_alpha   90.00
_cell.angle_beta   90.00
_cell.angle_gamma   90.00
#
_symmetry.space_group_name_H-M   'P 1'
#
loop_
_entity.id
_entity.type
_entity.pdbx_description
1 polymer ?
#
loop_
_entity_poly.entity_id
_entity_poly.type
_entity_poly.pdbx_seq_one_letter_code
_entity_poly.pdbx_strand_id
1 'polypeptide(L)'
;MEITHFFEALWQLSIAMAPYILFGLIFAGLLHELVPGSIVTKHLGSSDVKSVLKSTIFGIPLPVCSCAVVPLATSIKKSGASKGATLSFLISTPITGVDSIMA
;
A
#
# COMPACT_ATOMS: atom_id res chain seq x y z
N MET A 1 18.04 20.49 -28.28
CA MET A 1 16.56 20.54 -28.33
C MET A 1 15.88 19.33 -27.71
N GLU A 2 16.55 18.16 -27.62
CA GLU A 2 15.99 16.97 -26.94
C GLU A 2 15.95 17.09 -25.39
N ILE A 3 17.01 17.66 -24.79
CA ILE A 3 17.18 17.71 -23.31
C ILE A 3 16.17 18.65 -22.63
N THR A 4 15.82 19.76 -23.28
CA THR A 4 14.83 20.72 -22.75
C THR A 4 13.42 20.13 -22.75
N HIS A 5 13.08 19.32 -23.76
CA HIS A 5 11.80 18.60 -23.82
C HIS A 5 11.68 17.53 -22.74
N PHE A 6 12.77 16.82 -22.45
CA PHE A 6 12.80 15.86 -21.36
C PHE A 6 12.54 16.53 -20.00
N PHE A 7 13.17 17.67 -19.74
CA PHE A 7 13.03 18.37 -18.46
C PHE A 7 11.63 18.97 -18.27
N GLU A 8 11.04 19.52 -19.33
CA GLU A 8 9.64 19.98 -19.37
C GLU A 8 8.67 18.82 -19.09
N ALA A 9 8.84 17.67 -19.77
CA ALA A 9 7.97 16.51 -19.55
C ALA A 9 8.07 15.97 -18.11
N LEU A 10 9.27 15.91 -17.55
CA LEU A 10 9.50 15.49 -16.17
C LEU A 10 8.80 16.43 -15.17
N TRP A 11 8.93 17.73 -15.39
CA TRP A 11 8.33 18.77 -14.54
C TRP A 11 6.78 18.71 -14.59
N GLN A 12 6.21 18.54 -15.78
CA GLN A 12 4.76 18.42 -15.96
C GLN A 12 4.20 17.16 -15.30
N LEU A 13 4.86 16.01 -15.46
CA LEU A 13 4.48 14.76 -14.80
C LEU A 13 4.52 14.90 -13.28
N SER A 14 5.55 15.54 -12.75
CA SER A 14 5.72 15.73 -11.31
C SER A 14 4.61 16.60 -10.72
N ILE A 15 4.29 17.72 -11.36
CA ILE A 15 3.19 18.61 -10.93
C ILE A 15 1.83 17.90 -11.05
N ALA A 16 1.63 17.10 -12.09
CA ALA A 16 0.39 16.35 -12.28
C ALA A 16 0.18 15.28 -11.19
N MET A 17 1.24 14.59 -10.75
CA MET A 17 1.15 13.54 -9.71
C MET A 17 1.19 14.09 -8.28
N ALA A 18 1.81 15.24 -8.05
CA ALA A 18 1.95 15.87 -6.74
C ALA A 18 0.65 15.94 -5.91
N PRO A 19 -0.50 16.43 -6.44
CA PRO A 19 -1.73 16.52 -5.65
C PRO A 19 -2.26 15.15 -5.24
N TYR A 20 -2.14 14.14 -6.10
CA TYR A 20 -2.57 12.77 -5.80
C TYR A 20 -1.69 12.12 -4.72
N ILE A 21 -0.37 12.28 -4.81
CA ILE A 21 0.56 11.77 -3.81
C ILE A 21 0.33 12.44 -2.46
N LEU A 22 0.13 13.77 -2.44
CA LEU A 22 -0.14 14.52 -1.22
C LEU A 22 -1.42 14.01 -0.54
N PHE A 23 -2.49 13.81 -1.33
CA PHE A 23 -3.75 13.26 -0.82
C PHE A 23 -3.58 11.83 -0.31
N GLY A 24 -2.84 10.99 -1.04
CA GLY A 24 -2.52 9.62 -0.65
C GLY A 24 -1.71 9.54 0.65
N LEU A 25 -0.71 10.41 0.83
CA LEU A 25 0.10 10.48 2.04
C LEU A 25 -0.72 10.91 3.26
N ILE A 26 -1.61 11.89 3.10
CA ILE A 26 -2.52 12.32 4.17
C ILE A 26 -3.41 11.16 4.60
N PHE A 27 -4.02 10.45 3.64
CA PHE A 27 -4.89 9.32 3.93
C PHE A 27 -4.13 8.15 4.56
N ALA A 28 -2.92 7.86 4.06
CA ALA A 28 -2.05 6.83 4.60
C ALA A 28 -1.60 7.15 6.04
N GLY A 29 -1.25 8.40 6.33
CA GLY A 29 -0.90 8.86 7.68
C GLY A 29 -2.09 8.77 8.63
N LEU A 30 -3.28 9.15 8.19
CA LEU A 30 -4.51 9.02 8.96
C LEU A 30 -4.81 7.54 9.27
N LEU A 31 -4.74 6.67 8.27
CA LEU A 31 -4.91 5.23 8.45
C LEU A 31 -3.86 4.61 9.39
N HIS A 32 -2.61 5.09 9.35
CA HIS A 32 -1.57 4.61 10.25
C HIS A 32 -1.91 4.90 11.72
N GLU A 33 -2.49 6.07 12.00
CA GLU A 33 -2.95 6.43 13.34
C GLU A 33 -4.23 5.67 13.74
N LEU A 34 -5.18 5.47 12.81
CA LEU A 34 -6.41 4.71 13.07
C LEU A 34 -6.17 3.20 13.29
N VAL A 35 -5.10 2.65 12.73
CA VAL A 35 -4.78 1.21 12.81
C VAL A 35 -3.53 1.01 13.68
N PRO A 36 -3.67 1.05 15.02
CA PRO A 36 -2.54 0.85 15.92
C PRO A 36 -2.01 -0.58 15.82
N GLY A 37 -0.72 -0.76 16.08
CA GLY A 37 -0.05 -2.06 16.01
C GLY A 37 -0.69 -3.15 16.87
N SER A 38 -1.44 -2.79 17.92
CA SER A 38 -2.21 -3.71 18.77
C SER A 38 -3.41 -4.35 18.05
N ILE A 39 -4.08 -3.60 17.15
CA ILE A 39 -5.15 -4.13 16.29
C ILE A 39 -4.55 -5.10 15.27
N VAL A 40 -3.39 -4.75 14.71
CA VAL A 40 -2.64 -5.59 13.77
C VAL A 40 -2.23 -6.91 14.43
N THR A 41 -1.64 -6.90 15.63
CA THR A 41 -1.31 -8.15 16.34
C THR A 41 -2.54 -8.95 16.72
N LYS A 42 -3.61 -8.29 17.18
CA LYS A 42 -4.84 -8.99 17.60
C LYS A 42 -5.60 -9.64 16.43
N HIS A 43 -5.59 -9.02 15.25
CA HIS A 43 -6.36 -9.50 14.09
C HIS A 43 -5.52 -10.23 13.03
N LEU A 44 -4.26 -9.84 12.85
CA LEU A 44 -3.33 -10.37 11.86
C LEU A 44 -2.15 -11.15 12.48
N GLY A 45 -1.98 -11.14 13.80
CA GLY A 45 -0.87 -11.82 14.47
C GLY A 45 -1.06 -13.32 14.65
N SER A 46 -2.29 -13.83 14.57
CA SER A 46 -2.52 -15.27 14.59
C SER A 46 -2.11 -15.93 13.27
N SER A 47 -1.63 -17.16 13.34
CA SER A 47 -1.18 -17.95 12.17
C SER A 47 -2.32 -18.69 11.46
N ASP A 48 -3.57 -18.37 11.78
CA ASP A 48 -4.73 -19.03 11.21
C ASP A 48 -5.06 -18.53 9.79
N VAL A 49 -5.74 -19.36 9.01
CA VAL A 49 -6.26 -19.00 7.68
C VAL A 49 -7.18 -17.75 7.75
N LYS A 50 -7.83 -17.50 8.89
CA LYS A 50 -8.64 -16.30 9.13
C LYS A 50 -7.83 -15.01 9.10
N SER A 51 -6.59 -15.05 9.60
CA SER A 51 -5.67 -13.92 9.63
C SER A 51 -5.21 -13.55 8.22
N VAL A 52 -4.89 -14.58 7.41
CA VAL A 52 -4.61 -14.46 5.97
C VAL A 52 -5.78 -13.83 5.23
N LEU A 53 -7.00 -14.36 5.41
CA LEU A 53 -8.18 -13.87 4.70
C LEU A 53 -8.52 -12.42 5.06
N LYS A 54 -8.43 -12.05 6.34
CA LYS A 54 -8.61 -10.66 6.78
C LYS A 54 -7.56 -9.74 6.15
N SER A 55 -6.31 -10.17 6.11
CA SER A 55 -5.22 -9.40 5.51
C SER A 55 -5.44 -9.15 4.02
N THR A 56 -5.90 -10.15 3.28
CA THR A 56 -6.32 -10.00 1.87
C THR A 56 -7.46 -9.00 1.72
N ILE A 57 -8.52 -9.12 2.53
CA ILE A 57 -9.67 -8.20 2.48
C ILE A 57 -9.24 -6.75 2.75
N PHE A 58 -8.31 -6.52 3.68
CA PHE A 58 -7.74 -5.21 3.94
C PHE A 58 -6.80 -4.73 2.82
N GLY A 59 -6.11 -5.63 2.11
CA GLY A 59 -5.25 -5.28 0.98
C GLY A 59 -5.99 -4.85 -0.28
N ILE A 60 -7.23 -5.32 -0.48
CA ILE A 60 -8.07 -5.00 -1.65
C ILE A 60 -8.33 -3.49 -1.81
N PRO A 61 -8.84 -2.77 -0.79
CA PRO A 61 -9.11 -1.33 -0.90
C PRO A 61 -7.85 -0.46 -0.80
N LEU A 62 -6.67 -1.04 -0.51
CA LEU A 62 -5.40 -0.33 -0.45
C LEU A 62 -4.45 -0.78 -1.58
N PRO A 63 -4.73 -0.43 -2.85
CA PRO A 63 -3.78 -0.60 -3.93
C PRO A 63 -2.61 0.39 -3.72
N VAL A 64 -1.48 -0.12 -3.23
CA VAL A 64 -0.24 0.66 -3.11
C VAL A 64 0.73 0.28 -4.23
N CYS A 65 1.37 1.30 -4.80
CA CYS A 65 2.42 1.10 -5.79
C CYS A 65 3.59 0.28 -5.21
N SER A 66 4.35 -0.38 -6.07
CA SER A 66 5.51 -1.19 -5.67
C SER A 66 6.50 -0.43 -4.77
N CYS A 67 6.59 0.89 -4.93
CA CYS A 67 7.42 1.76 -4.10
C CYS A 67 6.96 1.82 -2.63
N ALA A 68 5.67 1.68 -2.35
CA ALA A 68 5.08 1.78 -1.01
C ALA A 68 4.69 0.42 -0.40
N VAL A 69 4.43 -0.60 -1.22
CA VAL A 69 3.97 -1.91 -0.75
C VAL A 69 5.00 -2.64 0.12
N VAL A 70 6.29 -2.52 -0.23
CA VAL A 70 7.41 -3.16 0.49
C VAL A 70 7.62 -2.59 1.89
N PRO A 71 7.76 -1.26 2.09
CA PRO A 71 7.88 -0.69 3.42
C PRO A 71 6.61 -0.89 4.25
N LEU A 72 5.43 -0.84 3.63
CA LEU A 72 4.16 -1.11 4.31
C LEU A 72 4.12 -2.53 4.86
N ALA A 73 4.44 -3.53 4.04
CA ALA A 73 4.49 -4.93 4.45
C ALA A 73 5.51 -5.18 5.57
N THR A 74 6.66 -4.52 5.50
CA THR A 74 7.68 -4.58 6.53
C THR A 74 7.19 -3.96 7.85
N SER A 75 6.44 -2.86 7.76
CA SER A 75 5.84 -2.17 8.91
C SER A 75 4.81 -3.06 9.63
N ILE A 76 3.82 -3.61 8.92
CA ILE A 76 2.81 -4.50 9.53
C ILE A 76 3.42 -5.79 10.11
N LYS A 77 4.47 -6.32 9.47
CA LYS A 77 5.24 -7.45 10.02
C LYS A 77 5.94 -7.05 11.33
N LYS A 78 6.53 -5.85 11.40
CA LYS A 78 7.15 -5.32 12.62
C LYS A 78 6.10 -5.04 13.71
N SER A 79 4.89 -4.67 13.34
CA SER A 79 3.73 -4.54 14.22
C SER A 79 3.15 -5.89 14.68
N GLY A 80 3.73 -7.01 14.24
CA GLY A 80 3.44 -8.37 14.71
C GLY A 80 2.39 -9.13 13.91
N ALA A 81 2.17 -8.76 12.64
CA ALA A 81 1.42 -9.59 11.70
C ALA A 81 2.15 -10.93 11.43
N SER A 82 1.40 -12.00 11.21
CA SER A 82 1.95 -13.30 10.83
C SER A 82 2.62 -13.25 9.45
N LYS A 83 3.53 -14.19 9.19
CA LYS A 83 4.18 -14.31 7.87
C LYS A 83 3.15 -14.52 6.76
N GLY A 84 2.14 -15.34 7.03
CA GLY A 84 1.03 -15.60 6.11
C GLY A 84 0.25 -14.33 5.80
N ALA A 85 -0.21 -13.60 6.82
CA ALA A 85 -0.95 -12.36 6.63
C ALA A 85 -0.16 -11.31 5.83
N THR A 86 1.13 -11.14 6.13
CA THR A 86 2.02 -10.20 5.42
C THR A 86 2.16 -10.57 3.94
N LEU A 87 2.38 -11.85 3.63
CA LEU A 87 2.52 -12.33 2.25
C LEU A 87 1.18 -12.22 1.49
N SER A 88 0.07 -12.55 2.14
CA SER A 88 -1.25 -12.44 1.53
C SER A 88 -1.65 -11.00 1.24
N PHE A 89 -1.24 -10.04 2.09
CA PHE A 89 -1.38 -8.62 1.81
C PHE A 89 -0.54 -8.22 0.58
N LEU A 90 0.75 -8.57 0.59
CA LEU A 90 1.69 -8.29 -0.51
C LEU A 90 1.19 -8.82 -1.86
N ILE A 91 0.55 -9.99 -1.88
CA ILE A 91 0.01 -10.61 -3.09
C ILE A 91 -1.32 -9.97 -3.50
N SER A 92 -2.20 -9.68 -2.54
CA SER A 92 -3.54 -9.13 -2.82
C SER A 92 -3.51 -7.74 -3.42
N THR A 93 -2.64 -6.88 -2.89
CA THR A 93 -2.55 -5.47 -3.26
C THR A 93 -2.30 -5.20 -4.76
N PRO A 94 -1.32 -5.84 -5.43
CA PRO A 94 -1.12 -5.67 -6.87
C PRO A 94 -2.19 -6.34 -7.72
N ILE A 95 -2.76 -7.47 -7.26
CA ILE A 95 -3.79 -8.22 -8.01
C ILE A 95 -5.11 -7.44 -8.08
N THR A 96 -5.39 -6.61 -7.08
CA THR A 96 -6.64 -5.84 -6.96
C THR A 96 -6.50 -4.37 -7.33
N GLY A 97 -5.35 -3.98 -7.90
CA GLY A 97 -5.16 -2.63 -8.41
C GLY A 97 -6.31 -2.24 -9.34
N VAL A 98 -6.93 -1.08 -9.06
CA VAL A 98 -7.96 -0.49 -9.93
C VAL A 98 -7.46 -0.33 -11.36
N ASP A 99 -6.16 -0.10 -11.55
CA ASP A 99 -5.52 -0.09 -12.87
C ASP A 99 -5.58 -1.46 -13.59
N SER A 100 -5.45 -2.58 -12.87
CA SER A 100 -5.59 -3.94 -13.45
C SER A 100 -7.03 -4.35 -13.68
N ILE A 101 -7.99 -3.80 -12.91
CA ILE A 101 -9.43 -4.05 -13.08
C ILE A 101 -10.02 -3.19 -14.21
N MET A 102 -9.46 -2.00 -14.44
CA MET A 102 -9.96 -1.03 -15.43
C MET A 102 -9.21 -1.06 -16.77
N ALA A 103 -8.13 -1.83 -16.88
CA ALA A 103 -7.46 -2.16 -18.14
C ALA A 103 -8.19 -3.28 -18.89
#